data_AF-A0A6G0YQQ5-F1
#
_entry.id   AF-A0A6G0YQQ5-F1
#
_cell.length_a   1.000
_cell.length_b   1.000
_cell.length_c   1.000
_cell.angle_alpha   90.00
_cell.angle_beta   90.00
_cell.angle_gamma   90.00
#
_symmetry.space_group_name_H-M   'P 1'
#
loop_
_entity.id
_entity.type
_entity.pdbx_description
1 polymer ?
#
loop_
_entity_poly.entity_id
_entity_poly.type
_entity_poly.pdbx_seq_one_letter_code
_entity_poly.pdbx_strand_id
1 'polypeptide(L)'
;MTFSKTRIVTNFHYYINGVTLNRTTGPVKDLGILFDTKLKFDCHINNIINRSNKIIGFIVRNYDFTDKHALKSLFCSLVRSLCEYGSIIWFPFQIGFKLKLEKIQQKFLRFLAFKCSTPVDSSYSSLLSILNLETLENRRLRLDLYFSYKLFVGMIDCPDFLNHFSFHVTTRSV
;
A
#
# COMPACT_ATOMS: atom_id res chain seq x y z
N MET A 1 20.89 0.58 10.68
CA MET A 1 19.80 1.49 11.11
C MET A 1 19.17 0.90 12.37
N THR A 2 18.79 1.71 13.35
CA THR A 2 18.01 1.24 14.52
C THR A 2 16.58 1.73 14.38
N PHE A 3 15.62 0.82 14.56
CA PHE A 3 14.20 1.14 14.66
C PHE A 3 13.84 1.35 16.13
N SER A 4 13.25 2.50 16.46
CA SER A 4 12.73 2.73 17.80
C SER A 4 11.57 3.71 17.81
N LYS A 5 10.61 3.45 18.70
CA LYS A 5 9.55 4.40 19.06
C LYS A 5 9.97 5.34 20.18
N THR A 6 11.10 5.09 20.85
CA THR A 6 11.65 5.93 21.93
C THR A 6 12.30 7.19 21.38
N ARG A 7 12.28 8.27 22.17
CA ARG A 7 12.99 9.52 21.82
C ARG A 7 14.51 9.39 21.95
N ILE A 8 14.97 8.56 22.88
CA ILE A 8 16.39 8.27 23.07
C ILE A 8 16.77 7.16 22.09
N VAL A 9 17.64 7.49 21.15
CA VAL A 9 18.16 6.55 20.15
C VAL A 9 19.37 5.85 20.72
N THR A 10 19.37 4.51 20.71
CA THR A 10 20.56 3.74 21.03
C THR A 10 21.58 3.87 19.91
N ASN A 11 22.72 4.48 20.22
CA ASN A 11 23.87 4.56 19.32
C ASN A 11 24.86 3.47 19.69
N PHE A 12 24.83 2.39 18.92
CA PHE A 12 25.80 1.31 19.00
C PHE A 12 26.58 1.22 17.69
N HIS A 13 27.90 1.14 17.80
CA HIS A 13 28.80 0.98 16.65
C HIS A 13 28.95 -0.51 16.35
N TYR A 14 28.46 -0.92 15.19
CA TYR A 14 28.63 -2.29 14.69
C TYR A 14 29.92 -2.38 13.88
N TYR A 15 30.58 -3.54 13.97
CA TYR A 15 31.82 -3.83 13.25
C TYR A 15 31.67 -5.14 12.48
N ILE A 16 32.17 -5.20 11.25
CA ILE A 16 32.32 -6.44 10.47
C ILE A 16 33.79 -6.57 10.11
N ASN A 17 34.44 -7.67 10.50
CA ASN A 17 35.86 -7.91 10.29
C ASN A 17 36.76 -6.74 10.77
N GLY A 18 36.42 -6.13 11.91
CA GLY A 18 37.13 -4.97 12.46
C GLY A 18 36.82 -3.63 11.78
N VAL A 19 36.01 -3.60 10.72
CA VAL A 19 35.60 -2.38 10.02
C VAL A 19 34.27 -1.86 10.58
N THR A 20 34.23 -0.60 10.99
CA THR A 20 33.02 0.05 11.51
C THR A 20 31.98 0.23 10.42
N LEU A 21 30.74 -0.20 10.68
CA LEU A 21 29.62 0.00 9.77
C LEU A 21 29.04 1.40 9.92
N ASN A 22 28.88 2.08 8.78
CA ASN A 22 28.23 3.37 8.75
C ASN A 22 26.74 3.25 9.08
N ARG A 23 26.30 4.04 10.05
CA ARG A 23 24.90 4.09 10.42
C ARG A 23 24.11 4.89 9.39
N THR A 24 23.07 4.28 8.82
CA THR A 24 22.13 5.01 7.97
C THR A 24 21.32 6.03 8.79
N THR A 25 21.26 7.27 8.30
CA THR A 25 20.54 8.39 8.92
C THR A 25 19.15 8.63 8.33
N GLY A 26 18.92 8.22 7.07
CA GLY A 26 17.65 8.36 6.36
C GLY A 26 16.88 7.06 6.17
N PRO A 27 15.70 7.10 5.52
CA PRO A 27 14.91 5.92 5.21
C PRO A 27 15.71 4.88 4.42
N VAL A 28 15.58 3.61 4.80
CA VAL A 28 16.22 2.49 4.10
C VAL A 28 15.18 1.81 3.21
N LYS A 29 15.57 1.48 1.98
CA LYS A 29 14.74 0.71 1.07
C LYS A 29 15.06 -0.77 1.22
N ASP A 30 14.05 -1.57 1.54
CA ASP A 30 14.15 -3.03 1.56
C ASP A 30 12.95 -3.65 0.85
N LEU A 31 13.21 -4.61 -0.04
CA LEU A 31 12.21 -5.24 -0.93
C LEU A 31 11.21 -4.27 -1.58
N GLY A 32 11.64 -3.04 -1.87
CA GLY A 32 10.77 -2.01 -2.48
C GLY A 32 10.04 -1.09 -1.49
N ILE A 33 10.05 -1.40 -0.20
CA ILE A 33 9.40 -0.62 0.87
C ILE A 33 10.44 0.29 1.55
N LEU A 34 10.03 1.50 1.92
CA LEU A 34 10.89 2.45 2.63
C LEU A 34 10.57 2.40 4.13
N PHE A 35 11.58 2.07 4.92
CA PHE A 35 11.50 2.02 6.38
C PHE A 35 12.22 3.23 6.97
N ASP A 36 11.53 4.01 7.80
CA ASP A 36 12.15 5.07 8.57
C ASP A 36 12.55 4.59 9.98
N THR A 37 13.34 5.39 10.71
CA THR A 37 13.84 5.02 12.04
C THR A 37 12.73 4.88 13.09
N LYS A 38 11.57 5.49 12.86
CA LYS A 38 10.41 5.45 13.75
C LYS A 38 9.43 4.35 13.37
N LEU A 39 9.75 3.56 12.33
CA LEU A 39 8.88 2.59 11.69
C LEU A 39 7.54 3.22 11.25
N LYS A 40 7.56 4.50 10.87
CA LYS A 40 6.47 5.16 10.17
C LYS A 40 6.66 4.99 8.67
N PHE A 41 5.55 4.81 7.98
CA PHE A 41 5.54 4.61 6.53
C PHE A 41 5.18 5.89 5.75
N ASP A 42 5.18 7.05 6.41
CA ASP A 42 4.81 8.34 5.81
C ASP A 42 5.64 8.65 4.56
N CYS A 43 6.96 8.42 4.63
CA CYS A 43 7.87 8.59 3.49
C CYS A 43 7.53 7.62 2.35
N HIS A 44 7.27 6.36 2.69
CA HIS A 44 6.89 5.33 1.71
C HIS A 44 5.57 5.66 1.01
N ILE A 45 4.54 6.02 1.78
CA ILE A 45 3.21 6.36 1.26
C ILE A 45 3.29 7.58 0.35
N ASN A 46 4.02 8.64 0.75
CA ASN A 46 4.23 9.81 -0.09
C ASN A 46 4.95 9.45 -1.40
N ASN A 47 5.93 8.54 -1.36
CA ASN A 47 6.60 8.05 -2.56
C ASN A 47 5.63 7.29 -3.48
N ILE A 48 4.78 6.41 -2.94
CA ILE A 48 3.71 5.73 -3.69
C ILE A 48 2.79 6.76 -4.34
N ILE A 49 2.27 7.74 -3.58
CA ILE A 49 1.39 8.78 -4.10
C ILE A 49 2.03 9.54 -5.27
N ASN A 50 3.29 9.96 -5.10
CA ASN A 50 4.00 10.71 -6.12
C ASN A 50 4.22 9.87 -7.38
N ARG A 51 4.66 8.62 -7.23
CA ARG A 51 4.88 7.71 -8.36
C ARG A 51 3.58 7.36 -9.08
N SER A 52 2.50 7.09 -8.35
CA SER A 52 1.16 6.89 -8.91
C SER A 52 0.69 8.10 -9.70
N ASN A 53 0.87 9.32 -9.19
CA ASN A 53 0.52 10.54 -9.90
C ASN A 53 1.34 10.74 -11.19
N LYS A 54 2.64 10.40 -11.17
CA LYS A 54 3.49 10.43 -12.37
C LYS A 54 2.98 9.46 -13.44
N ILE A 55 2.63 8.23 -13.04
CA ILE A 55 2.07 7.21 -13.94
C ILE A 55 0.73 7.68 -14.50
N ILE A 56 -0.19 8.20 -13.66
CA ILE A 56 -1.45 8.78 -14.15
C ILE A 56 -1.17 9.89 -15.16
N GLY A 57 -0.25 10.82 -14.87
CA GLY A 57 0.11 11.87 -15.82
C GLY A 57 0.69 11.33 -17.14
N PHE A 58 1.47 10.26 -17.08
CA PHE A 58 1.93 9.55 -18.27
C PHE A 58 0.75 8.95 -19.06
N ILE A 59 -0.21 8.33 -18.39
CA ILE A 59 -1.43 7.79 -19.00
C ILE A 59 -2.24 8.89 -19.68
N VAL A 60 -2.45 10.03 -19.01
CA VAL A 60 -3.23 11.13 -19.56
C VAL A 60 -2.60 11.74 -20.81
N ARG A 61 -1.26 11.76 -20.92
CA ARG A 61 -0.55 12.41 -22.03
C ARG A 61 -0.32 11.53 -23.26
N ASN A 62 -0.20 10.21 -23.10
CA ASN A 62 0.31 9.34 -24.16
C ASN A 62 -0.73 8.39 -24.77
N TYR A 63 -1.95 8.36 -24.25
CA TYR A 63 -2.95 7.38 -24.67
C TYR A 63 -4.14 8.05 -25.34
N ASP A 64 -4.40 7.66 -26.58
CA ASP A 64 -5.44 8.29 -27.42
C ASP A 64 -6.77 7.55 -27.43
N PHE A 65 -6.83 6.30 -26.96
CA PHE A 65 -8.07 5.51 -26.98
C PHE A 65 -9.07 5.92 -25.89
N THR A 66 -10.35 5.69 -26.19
CA THR A 66 -11.51 5.99 -25.33
C THR A 66 -12.13 4.74 -24.72
N ASP A 67 -11.55 3.56 -24.93
CA ASP A 67 -12.04 2.34 -24.30
C ASP A 67 -11.79 2.36 -22.79
N LYS A 68 -12.90 2.45 -22.04
CA LYS A 68 -12.93 2.42 -20.57
C LYS A 68 -12.31 1.15 -19.99
N HIS A 69 -12.42 0.01 -20.67
CA HIS A 69 -11.88 -1.26 -20.17
C HIS A 69 -10.37 -1.34 -20.34
N ALA A 70 -9.84 -0.94 -21.49
CA ALA A 70 -8.40 -0.76 -21.68
C ALA A 70 -7.79 0.22 -20.67
N LEU A 71 -8.43 1.40 -20.45
CA LEU A 71 -7.96 2.38 -19.47
C LEU A 71 -7.98 1.81 -18.04
N LYS A 72 -9.05 1.09 -17.67
CA LYS A 72 -9.15 0.38 -16.39
C LYS A 72 -7.99 -0.61 -16.23
N SER A 73 -7.71 -1.44 -17.23
CA SER A 73 -6.63 -2.42 -17.20
C SER A 73 -5.26 -1.75 -17.00
N LEU A 74 -5.04 -0.62 -17.65
CA LEU A 74 -3.80 0.16 -17.51
C LEU A 74 -3.64 0.75 -16.10
N PHE A 75 -4.72 1.32 -15.55
CA PHE A 75 -4.72 1.78 -14.16
C PHE A 75 -4.46 0.64 -13.17
N CYS A 76 -5.14 -0.49 -13.37
CA CYS A 76 -5.01 -1.65 -12.49
C CYS A 76 -3.60 -2.24 -12.50
N SER A 77 -2.97 -2.33 -13.67
CA SER A 77 -1.65 -2.92 -13.85
C SER A 77 -0.51 -2.01 -13.41
N LEU A 78 -0.61 -0.69 -13.60
CA LEU A 78 0.50 0.24 -13.33
C LEU A 78 0.35 1.04 -12.03
N VAL A 79 -0.87 1.49 -11.71
CA VAL A 79 -1.11 2.39 -10.57
C VAL A 79 -1.61 1.61 -9.36
N ARG A 80 -2.63 0.77 -9.54
CA ARG A 80 -3.22 0.02 -8.43
C ARG A 80 -2.24 -1.01 -7.85
N SER A 81 -1.50 -1.71 -8.72
CA SER A 81 -0.43 -2.63 -8.30
C SER A 81 0.60 -1.97 -7.39
N LEU A 82 0.98 -0.72 -7.68
CA LEU A 82 1.89 0.06 -6.83
C LEU A 82 1.27 0.40 -5.46
N CYS A 83 -0.02 0.73 -5.44
CA CYS A 83 -0.77 1.04 -4.20
C CYS A 83 -1.09 -0.19 -3.34
N GLU A 84 -0.90 -1.41 -3.87
CA GLU A 84 -1.21 -2.68 -3.21
C GLU A 84 0.05 -3.45 -2.81
N TYR A 85 1.18 -3.21 -3.50
CA TYR A 85 2.43 -3.91 -3.23
C TYR A 85 2.87 -3.72 -1.78
N GLY A 86 2.99 -4.84 -1.06
CA GLY A 86 3.44 -4.86 0.34
C GLY A 86 2.51 -4.15 1.31
N SER A 87 1.23 -3.92 0.96
CA SER A 87 0.30 -3.15 1.81
C SER A 87 0.16 -3.71 3.22
N ILE A 88 0.28 -5.02 3.39
CA ILE A 88 0.23 -5.71 4.69
C ILE A 88 1.26 -5.13 5.69
N ILE A 89 2.37 -4.58 5.18
CA ILE A 89 3.44 -4.00 6.02
C ILE A 89 3.16 -2.53 6.34
N TRP A 90 2.70 -1.74 5.36
CA TRP A 90 2.67 -0.27 5.47
C TRP A 90 1.27 0.35 5.51
N PHE A 91 0.19 -0.43 5.43
CA PHE A 91 -1.19 0.04 5.33
C PHE A 91 -1.47 1.18 6.31
N PRO A 92 -1.81 2.41 5.84
CA PRO A 92 -1.88 3.56 6.71
C PRO A 92 -3.03 3.47 7.71
N PHE A 93 -2.71 3.67 8.98
CA PHE A 93 -3.71 3.84 10.03
C PHE A 93 -4.31 5.27 10.04
N GLN A 94 -3.57 6.27 9.59
CA GLN A 94 -3.99 7.67 9.62
C GLN A 94 -4.97 8.01 8.49
N ILE A 95 -6.11 8.61 8.84
CA ILE A 95 -7.15 9.00 7.88
C ILE A 95 -6.63 9.93 6.78
N GLY A 96 -5.71 10.84 7.10
CA GLY A 96 -5.12 11.75 6.12
C GLY A 96 -4.39 11.02 4.98
N PHE A 97 -3.63 9.96 5.31
CA PHE A 97 -2.94 9.16 4.29
C PHE A 97 -3.89 8.25 3.52
N LYS A 98 -4.90 7.67 4.18
CA LYS A 98 -5.97 6.92 3.50
C LYS A 98 -6.66 7.76 2.44
N LEU A 99 -7.08 8.98 2.79
CA LEU A 99 -7.71 9.93 1.87
C LEU A 99 -6.78 10.35 0.73
N LYS A 100 -5.49 10.60 1.01
CA LYS A 100 -4.51 10.93 -0.04
C LYS A 100 -4.30 9.80 -1.03
N LEU A 101 -4.27 8.55 -0.57
CA LEU A 101 -4.21 7.38 -1.46
C LEU A 101 -5.49 7.27 -2.29
N GLU A 102 -6.66 7.44 -1.69
CA GLU A 102 -7.94 7.35 -2.39
C GLU A 102 -8.07 8.42 -3.50
N LYS A 103 -7.52 9.62 -3.26
CA LYS A 103 -7.44 10.69 -4.28
C LYS A 103 -6.72 10.27 -5.56
N ILE A 104 -5.79 9.31 -5.51
CA ILE A 104 -5.12 8.77 -6.70
C ILE A 104 -6.16 8.11 -7.62
N GLN A 105 -7.00 7.24 -7.07
CA GLN A 105 -8.05 6.56 -7.81
C GLN A 105 -9.11 7.55 -8.28
N GLN A 106 -9.53 8.48 -7.41
CA GLN A 106 -10.49 9.52 -7.78
C GLN A 106 -10.01 10.38 -8.95
N LYS A 107 -8.72 10.74 -8.99
CA LYS A 107 -8.13 11.51 -10.09
C LYS A 107 -8.18 10.74 -11.41
N PHE A 108 -7.87 9.45 -11.39
CA PHE A 108 -7.96 8.60 -12.57
C PHE A 108 -9.41 8.45 -13.05
N LEU A 109 -10.36 8.21 -12.14
CA LEU A 109 -11.78 8.09 -12.50
C LEU A 109 -12.34 9.36 -13.12
N ARG A 110 -11.97 10.55 -12.61
CA ARG A 110 -12.36 11.84 -13.20
C ARG A 110 -11.81 12.01 -14.61
N PHE A 111 -10.55 11.64 -14.84
CA PHE A 111 -9.97 11.66 -16.18
C PHE A 111 -10.72 10.72 -17.14
N LEU A 112 -10.99 9.49 -16.70
CA LEU A 112 -11.74 8.53 -17.50
C LEU A 112 -13.15 9.04 -17.81
N ALA A 113 -13.80 9.65 -16.82
CA ALA A 113 -15.14 10.19 -16.96
C ALA A 113 -15.21 11.28 -18.06
N PHE A 114 -14.23 12.18 -18.04
CA PHE A 114 -14.06 13.20 -19.06
C PHE A 114 -13.78 12.61 -20.45
N LYS A 115 -12.85 11.65 -20.53
CA LYS A 115 -12.43 11.04 -21.81
C LYS A 115 -13.51 10.17 -22.45
N CYS A 116 -14.34 9.51 -21.66
CA CYS A 116 -15.38 8.58 -22.12
C CYS A 116 -16.80 9.20 -22.16
N SER A 117 -16.92 10.53 -22.01
CA SER A 117 -18.19 11.26 -21.99
C SER A 117 -19.22 10.70 -20.99
N THR A 118 -18.76 10.19 -19.84
CA THR A 118 -19.69 9.81 -18.77
C THR A 118 -20.16 11.07 -18.03
N PRO A 119 -21.36 11.09 -17.43
CA PRO A 119 -21.91 12.27 -16.77
C PRO A 119 -20.92 12.86 -15.74
N VAL A 120 -20.58 14.14 -15.88
CA VAL A 120 -19.55 14.82 -15.07
C VAL A 120 -19.95 14.92 -13.59
N ASP A 121 -21.26 14.94 -13.30
CA ASP A 121 -21.83 14.97 -11.96
C ASP A 121 -21.89 13.58 -11.28
N SER A 122 -21.30 12.56 -11.90
CA SER A 122 -21.25 11.23 -11.30
C SER A 122 -20.41 11.24 -10.02
N SER A 123 -21.06 10.84 -8.93
CA SER A 123 -20.39 10.70 -7.63
C SER A 123 -19.25 9.67 -7.71
N TYR A 124 -18.30 9.75 -6.78
CA TYR A 124 -17.17 8.81 -6.74
C TYR A 124 -17.62 7.34 -6.73
N SER A 125 -18.68 7.02 -5.96
CA SER A 125 -19.25 5.68 -5.91
C SER A 125 -19.89 5.25 -7.23
N SER A 126 -20.55 6.17 -7.93
CA SER A 126 -21.10 5.91 -9.28
C SER A 126 -20.01 5.58 -10.30
N LEU A 127 -18.88 6.29 -10.26
CA LEU A 127 -17.76 6.01 -11.16
C LEU A 127 -17.10 4.66 -10.87
N LEU A 128 -17.04 4.26 -9.60
CA LEU A 128 -16.57 2.94 -9.19
C LEU A 128 -17.48 1.83 -9.72
N SER A 129 -18.79 1.99 -9.61
CA SER A 129 -19.75 0.98 -10.07
C SER A 129 -19.72 0.81 -11.59
N ILE A 130 -19.62 1.89 -12.36
CA ILE A 130 -19.53 1.85 -13.83
C ILE A 130 -18.35 0.99 -14.30
N LEU A 131 -17.23 1.03 -13.57
CA LEU A 131 -16.02 0.28 -13.91
C LEU A 131 -15.87 -1.02 -13.12
N ASN A 132 -16.80 -1.39 -12.23
CA ASN A 132 -16.63 -2.50 -11.28
C ASN A 132 -15.26 -2.44 -10.58
N LEU A 133 -14.99 -1.31 -9.91
CA LEU A 133 -13.80 -1.09 -9.09
C LEU A 133 -14.19 -0.95 -7.62
N GLU A 134 -13.39 -1.55 -6.76
CA GLU A 134 -13.45 -1.34 -5.31
C GLU A 134 -12.60 -0.10 -4.92
N THR A 135 -12.86 0.48 -3.75
CA THR A 135 -11.99 1.52 -3.18
C THR A 135 -10.60 0.95 -2.92
N LEU A 136 -9.56 1.79 -2.96
CA LEU A 136 -8.20 1.32 -2.66
C LEU A 136 -8.09 0.85 -1.20
N GLU A 137 -8.89 1.42 -0.30
CA GLU A 137 -8.98 0.95 1.08
C GLU A 137 -9.52 -0.47 1.17
N ASN A 138 -10.66 -0.77 0.54
CA ASN A 138 -11.24 -2.13 0.57
C ASN A 138 -10.30 -3.15 -0.06
N ARG A 139 -9.58 -2.76 -1.13
CA ARG A 139 -8.56 -3.61 -1.77
C ARG A 139 -7.46 -4.00 -0.78
N ARG A 140 -6.92 -3.05 -0.03
CA ARG A 140 -5.88 -3.32 0.98
C ARG A 140 -6.41 -4.15 2.15
N LEU A 141 -7.61 -3.82 2.65
CA LEU A 141 -8.27 -4.62 3.69
C LEU A 141 -8.45 -6.08 3.24
N ARG A 142 -8.84 -6.31 1.98
CA ARG A 142 -8.98 -7.66 1.44
C ARG A 142 -7.64 -8.41 1.37
N LEU A 143 -6.55 -7.72 1.03
CA LEU A 143 -5.20 -8.31 1.04
C LEU A 143 -4.78 -8.70 2.47
N ASP A 144 -5.04 -7.84 3.46
CA ASP A 144 -4.73 -8.09 4.87
C ASP A 144 -5.54 -9.29 5.41
N LEU A 145 -6.83 -9.37 5.08
CA LEU A 145 -7.69 -10.50 5.43
C LEU A 145 -7.23 -11.79 4.78
N TYR A 146 -6.86 -11.75 3.50
CA TYR A 146 -6.38 -12.92 2.77
C TYR A 146 -5.04 -13.43 3.33
N PHE A 147 -4.13 -12.52 3.69
CA PHE A 147 -2.90 -12.87 4.37
C PHE A 147 -3.16 -13.52 5.72
N SER A 148 -4.03 -12.93 6.55
CA SER A 148 -4.42 -13.48 7.85
C SER A 148 -5.03 -14.87 7.73
N TYR A 149 -5.94 -15.07 6.77
CA TYR A 149 -6.53 -16.38 6.49
C TYR A 149 -5.45 -17.43 6.14
N LYS A 150 -4.52 -17.07 5.24
CA LYS A 150 -3.42 -17.96 4.85
C LYS A 150 -2.50 -18.31 6.01
N LEU A 151 -2.24 -17.35 6.89
CA LEU A 151 -1.47 -17.57 8.11
C LEU A 151 -2.17 -18.59 9.02
N PHE A 152 -3.47 -18.44 9.26
CA PHE A 152 -4.22 -19.30 10.17
C PHE A 152 -4.43 -20.73 9.64
N VAL A 153 -4.54 -20.90 8.33
CA VAL A 153 -4.63 -22.22 7.69
C VAL A 153 -3.26 -22.89 7.55
N GLY A 154 -2.16 -22.19 7.87
CA GLY A 154 -0.80 -22.73 7.71
C GLY A 154 -0.30 -22.73 6.27
N MET A 155 -0.92 -21.95 5.37
CA MET A 155 -0.38 -21.71 4.02
C MET A 155 0.80 -20.75 4.02
N ILE A 156 0.97 -19.98 5.10
CA ILE A 156 2.13 -19.13 5.37
C ILE A 156 2.73 -19.60 6.69
N ASP A 157 3.97 -20.08 6.63
CA ASP A 157 4.71 -20.53 7.81
C ASP A 157 5.39 -19.35 8.49
N CYS A 158 4.74 -18.81 9.52
CA CYS A 158 5.28 -17.72 10.34
C CYS A 158 4.78 -17.87 11.78
N PRO A 159 5.34 -18.82 12.55
CA PRO A 159 4.86 -19.14 13.90
C PRO A 159 5.02 -17.97 14.86
N ASP A 160 6.09 -17.18 14.73
CA ASP A 160 6.31 -15.99 15.56
C ASP A 160 5.17 -14.98 15.42
N PHE A 161 4.71 -14.73 14.19
CA PHE A 161 3.60 -13.82 13.94
C PHE A 161 2.26 -14.45 14.36
N LEU A 162 2.07 -15.75 14.13
CA LEU A 162 0.88 -16.48 14.54
C LEU A 162 0.70 -16.46 16.06
N ASN A 163 1.78 -16.58 16.82
CA ASN A 163 1.78 -16.57 18.29
C ASN A 163 1.31 -15.24 18.89
N HIS A 164 1.26 -14.16 18.11
CA HIS A 164 0.67 -12.90 18.55
C HIS A 164 -0.86 -12.89 18.52
N PHE A 165 -1.51 -13.89 17.90
CA PHE A 165 -2.96 -14.03 17.89
C PHE A 165 -3.40 -14.93 19.05
N SER A 166 -4.08 -14.33 20.04
CA SER A 166 -4.65 -15.07 21.17
C SER A 166 -5.93 -15.78 20.76
N PHE A 167 -5.82 -17.04 20.30
CA PHE A 167 -7.00 -17.87 20.05
C PHE A 167 -7.53 -18.44 21.36
N HIS A 168 -8.75 -18.03 21.75
CA HIS A 168 -9.51 -18.76 22.76
C HIS A 168 -10.07 -20.05 22.13
N VAL A 169 -9.25 -21.10 22.12
CA VAL A 169 -9.71 -22.44 21.74
C VAL A 169 -10.28 -23.09 22.99
N THR A 170 -11.58 -23.35 23.02
CA THR A 170 -12.17 -24.21 24.05
C THR A 170 -11.61 -25.61 23.83
N THR A 171 -10.77 -26.06 24.77
CA THR A 171 -10.32 -27.45 24.78
C THR A 171 -11.55 -28.33 24.94
N ARG A 172 -11.89 -29.10 23.90
CA ARG A 172 -12.87 -30.19 24.06
C ARG A 172 -12.22 -31.21 24.98
N SER A 173 -12.73 -31.32 26.20
CA SER A 173 -12.45 -32.45 27.09
C SER A 173 -12.87 -33.73 26.35
N VAL A 174 -11.89 -34.57 26.02
CA VAL A 174 -12.09 -35.91 25.47
C VAL A 174 -12.47 -36.85 26.60
#